data_AF-A0A9W6MVN1-F1
#
_entry.id   AF-A0A9W6MVN1-F1
#
_cell.length_a   1.000
_cell.length_b   1.000
_cell.length_c   1.000
_cell.angle_alpha   90.00
_cell.angle_beta   90.00
_cell.angle_gamma   90.00
#
_symmetry.space_group_name_H-M   'P 1'
#
loop_
_entity.id
_entity.type
_entity.pdbx_description
1 polymer ?
#
loop_
_entity_poly.entity_id
_entity_poly.type
_entity_poly.pdbx_seq_one_letter_code
_entity_poly.pdbx_strand_id
1 'polypeptide(L)'
;MPKHSVPAPAAGGAMPAAAQTEYRALTIYSAPPTGCIVFPVTRNGFEPHLRLGEIAIVDSGDRELQNGELYVIRWNHPLEPDGIKALVQIWPRTHRGTDGNSFAAWWVGSLNRPREAGEVEQWLKERRPLSCSERPFRADHLREKLVGRVIGIYQATDPAIAALNGRAQS
;
A
#
# COMPACT_ATOMS: atom_id res chain seq x y z
N MET A 1 -13.50 -31.65 -62.95
CA MET A 1 -12.70 -31.31 -61.74
C MET A 1 -13.27 -30.03 -61.13
N PRO A 2 -14.03 -30.13 -60.04
CA PRO A 2 -14.71 -28.98 -59.45
C PRO A 2 -13.75 -28.15 -58.58
N LYS A 3 -13.84 -26.83 -58.72
CA LYS A 3 -13.10 -25.82 -57.97
C LYS A 3 -13.67 -25.76 -56.54
N HIS A 4 -12.83 -26.04 -55.54
CA HIS A 4 -13.19 -25.82 -54.14
C HIS A 4 -13.02 -24.34 -53.79
N SER A 5 -14.14 -23.66 -53.60
CA SER A 5 -14.24 -22.29 -53.08
C SER A 5 -14.12 -22.33 -51.55
N VAL A 6 -13.18 -21.58 -50.98
CA VAL A 6 -13.05 -21.38 -49.52
C VAL A 6 -14.01 -20.25 -49.08
N PRO A 7 -14.78 -20.39 -48.00
CA PRO A 7 -15.55 -19.29 -47.45
C PRO A 7 -14.69 -18.33 -46.62
N ALA A 8 -14.98 -17.03 -46.74
CA ALA A 8 -14.37 -15.95 -45.94
C ALA A 8 -14.74 -16.06 -44.45
N PRO A 9 -13.88 -15.60 -43.52
CA PRO A 9 -14.20 -15.58 -42.10
C PRO A 9 -15.25 -14.52 -41.78
N ALA A 10 -16.24 -14.92 -40.98
CA ALA A 10 -17.32 -14.06 -40.52
C ALA A 10 -16.85 -12.97 -39.56
N ALA A 11 -17.58 -11.85 -39.64
CA ALA A 11 -17.44 -10.61 -38.89
C ALA A 11 -17.11 -10.80 -37.40
N GLY A 12 -16.15 -10.01 -36.93
CA GLY A 12 -15.77 -9.89 -35.52
C GLY A 12 -16.94 -9.38 -34.67
N GLY A 13 -17.46 -10.27 -33.82
CA GLY A 13 -18.23 -9.87 -32.66
C GLY A 13 -17.27 -9.23 -31.66
N ALA A 14 -17.50 -7.95 -31.37
CA ALA A 14 -16.82 -7.27 -30.27
C ALA A 14 -17.15 -8.02 -28.97
N MET A 15 -16.15 -8.71 -28.41
CA MET A 15 -16.24 -9.19 -27.04
C MET A 15 -16.47 -7.97 -26.14
N PRO A 16 -17.41 -8.04 -25.17
CA PRO A 16 -17.48 -7.01 -24.15
C PRO A 16 -16.12 -6.95 -23.47
N ALA A 17 -15.55 -5.74 -23.38
CA ALA A 17 -14.30 -5.50 -22.68
C ALA A 17 -14.42 -6.11 -21.28
N ALA A 18 -13.71 -7.21 -21.03
CA ALA A 18 -13.63 -7.80 -19.72
C ALA A 18 -13.13 -6.71 -18.79
N ALA A 19 -13.98 -6.30 -17.83
CA ALA A 19 -13.57 -5.44 -16.74
C ALA A 19 -12.33 -6.08 -16.14
N GLN A 20 -11.18 -5.41 -16.26
CA GLN A 20 -9.92 -5.89 -15.70
C GLN A 20 -10.19 -6.17 -14.23
N THR A 21 -10.15 -7.44 -13.85
CA THR A 21 -10.13 -7.82 -12.43
C THR A 21 -8.89 -7.14 -11.86
N GLU A 22 -9.08 -6.05 -11.11
CA GLU A 22 -7.96 -5.32 -10.52
C GLU A 22 -7.16 -6.31 -9.67
N TYR A 23 -5.93 -6.62 -10.07
CA TYR A 23 -5.03 -7.50 -9.32
C TYR A 23 -4.54 -6.75 -8.08
N ARG A 24 -5.37 -6.68 -7.05
CA ARG A 24 -5.00 -6.19 -5.73
C ARG A 24 -4.55 -7.36 -4.86
N ALA A 25 -3.38 -7.21 -4.25
CA ALA A 25 -2.84 -8.20 -3.32
C ALA A 25 -3.59 -8.23 -1.98
N LEU A 26 -4.30 -7.15 -1.63
CA LEU A 26 -5.03 -7.01 -0.37
C LEU A 26 -6.47 -7.54 -0.48
N THR A 27 -6.90 -8.27 0.55
CA THR A 27 -8.26 -8.78 0.66
C THR A 27 -9.27 -7.64 0.83
N ILE A 28 -10.41 -7.73 0.15
CA ILE A 28 -11.52 -6.78 0.32
C ILE A 28 -12.46 -7.31 1.40
N TYR A 29 -12.74 -6.48 2.40
CA TYR A 29 -13.63 -6.78 3.51
C TYR A 29 -14.86 -5.87 3.47
N SER A 30 -16.05 -6.46 3.64
CA SER A 30 -17.30 -5.72 3.83
C SER A 30 -17.51 -5.23 5.26
N ALA A 31 -16.75 -5.77 6.22
CA ALA A 31 -16.69 -5.36 7.62
C ALA A 31 -15.31 -5.68 8.22
N PRO A 32 -14.77 -4.86 9.13
CA PRO A 32 -13.52 -5.18 9.82
C PRO A 32 -13.65 -6.47 10.63
N PRO A 33 -12.74 -7.45 10.47
CA PRO A 33 -12.69 -8.62 11.34
C PRO A 33 -12.48 -8.23 12.81
N THR A 34 -12.84 -9.12 13.75
CA THR A 34 -12.58 -8.91 15.18
C THR A 34 -11.10 -8.66 15.45
N GLY A 35 -10.78 -7.66 16.27
CA GLY A 35 -9.40 -7.27 16.57
C GLY A 35 -8.75 -6.36 15.52
N CYS A 36 -9.43 -6.11 14.39
CA CYS A 36 -8.98 -5.18 13.37
C CYS A 36 -9.57 -3.78 13.58
N ILE A 37 -8.84 -2.77 13.13
CA ILE A 37 -9.27 -1.38 13.06
C ILE A 37 -9.30 -0.91 11.60
N VAL A 38 -10.01 0.18 11.35
CA VAL A 38 -9.99 0.88 10.06
C VAL A 38 -9.03 2.07 10.10
N PHE A 39 -8.35 2.33 8.99
CA PHE A 39 -7.45 3.48 8.85
C PHE A 39 -7.64 4.16 7.49
N PRO A 40 -8.01 5.45 7.44
CA PRO A 40 -8.22 6.16 6.18
C PRO A 40 -6.89 6.39 5.44
N VAL A 41 -6.87 6.13 4.15
CA VAL A 41 -5.73 6.42 3.27
C VAL A 41 -5.82 7.87 2.82
N THR A 42 -5.10 8.76 3.51
CA THR A 42 -5.15 10.22 3.26
C THR A 42 -4.03 10.75 2.39
N ARG A 43 -3.13 9.87 1.92
CA ARG A 43 -1.99 10.25 1.08
C ARG A 43 -1.73 9.21 0.00
N ASN A 44 -1.25 9.69 -1.14
CA ASN A 44 -0.72 8.84 -2.20
C ASN A 44 0.59 8.17 -1.75
N GLY A 45 0.99 7.12 -2.48
CA GLY A 45 2.27 6.44 -2.26
C GLY A 45 2.17 4.96 -1.92
N PHE A 46 0.97 4.38 -1.94
CA PHE A 46 0.69 2.98 -1.63
C PHE A 46 -0.04 2.23 -2.74
N GLU A 47 -0.24 2.89 -3.89
CA GLU A 47 -0.83 2.29 -5.08
C GLU A 47 0.12 1.24 -5.69
N PRO A 48 -0.39 0.18 -6.32
CA PRO A 48 -1.80 -0.08 -6.61
C PRO A 48 -2.58 -0.71 -5.45
N HIS A 49 -1.93 -1.00 -4.32
CA HIS A 49 -2.54 -1.78 -3.24
C HIS A 49 -3.51 -0.95 -2.39
N LEU A 50 -3.18 0.30 -2.09
CA LEU A 50 -4.03 1.25 -1.40
C LEU A 50 -4.05 2.58 -2.15
N ARG A 51 -5.25 3.03 -2.52
CA ARG A 51 -5.48 4.31 -3.20
C ARG A 51 -5.94 5.37 -2.21
N LEU A 52 -5.70 6.64 -2.55
CA LEU A 52 -6.20 7.77 -1.79
C LEU A 52 -7.73 7.72 -1.66
N GLY A 53 -8.23 7.98 -0.45
CA GLY A 53 -9.65 7.93 -0.13
C GLY A 53 -10.16 6.54 0.25
N GLU A 54 -9.37 5.47 0.05
CA GLU A 54 -9.72 4.15 0.54
C GLU A 54 -9.55 4.03 2.05
N ILE A 55 -10.09 2.96 2.62
CA ILE A 55 -9.99 2.65 4.04
C ILE A 55 -9.25 1.32 4.18
N ALA A 56 -8.08 1.33 4.81
CA ALA A 56 -7.31 0.13 5.09
C ALA A 56 -7.89 -0.60 6.32
N ILE A 57 -7.93 -1.93 6.26
CA ILE A 57 -8.14 -2.80 7.44
C ILE A 57 -6.77 -3.13 8.03
N VAL A 58 -6.63 -2.90 9.32
CA VAL A 58 -5.38 -3.10 10.06
C VAL A 58 -5.62 -4.08 11.19
N ASP A 59 -4.90 -5.20 11.20
CA ASP A 59 -4.85 -6.10 12.35
C ASP A 59 -3.98 -5.46 13.43
N SER A 60 -4.62 -5.01 14.52
CA SER A 60 -3.94 -4.31 15.62
C SER A 60 -3.16 -5.24 16.55
N GLY A 61 -3.40 -6.55 16.48
CA GLY A 61 -2.67 -7.57 17.21
C GLY A 61 -1.38 -8.00 16.51
N ASP A 62 -1.28 -7.77 15.20
CA ASP A 62 -0.12 -8.17 14.42
C ASP A 62 0.90 -7.03 14.25
N ARG A 63 2.03 -7.17 14.94
CA ARG A 63 3.18 -6.25 14.87
C ARG A 63 4.46 -6.96 14.48
N GLU A 64 4.38 -8.20 14.02
CA GLU A 64 5.57 -8.94 13.59
C GLU A 64 6.13 -8.35 12.31
N LEU A 65 7.44 -8.14 12.27
CA LEU A 65 8.09 -7.42 11.17
C LEU A 65 8.24 -8.33 9.95
N GLN A 66 7.63 -7.95 8.84
CA GLN A 66 7.70 -8.68 7.59
C GLN A 66 8.17 -7.75 6.47
N ASN A 67 9.20 -8.20 5.73
CA ASN A 67 9.79 -7.40 4.66
C ASN A 67 8.76 -7.14 3.55
N GLY A 68 8.55 -5.86 3.22
CA GLY A 68 7.66 -5.44 2.14
C GLY A 68 6.21 -5.27 2.55
N GLU A 69 5.83 -5.68 3.76
CA GLU A 69 4.46 -5.53 4.25
C GLU A 69 4.14 -4.08 4.64
N LEU A 70 2.84 -3.76 4.61
CA LEU A 70 2.31 -2.45 4.96
C LEU A 70 1.81 -2.44 6.41
N TYR A 71 2.07 -1.35 7.12
CA TYR A 71 1.65 -1.16 8.50
C TYR A 71 1.11 0.24 8.72
N VAL A 72 0.34 0.41 9.79
CA VAL A 72 0.15 1.71 10.41
C VAL A 72 1.20 1.88 11.50
N ILE A 73 2.00 2.93 11.39
CA ILE A 73 2.97 3.34 12.41
C ILE A 73 2.45 4.55 13.19
N ARG A 74 2.76 4.62 14.48
CA ARG A 74 2.52 5.78 15.34
C ARG A 74 3.82 6.53 15.62
N TRP A 75 3.85 7.78 15.21
CA TRP A 75 4.91 8.74 15.48
C TRP A 75 4.61 9.50 16.78
N ASN A 76 5.62 9.64 17.63
CA ASN A 76 5.49 10.49 18.81
C ASN A 76 5.44 11.94 18.32
N HIS A 77 4.49 12.72 18.82
CA HIS A 77 4.35 14.13 18.47
C HIS A 77 4.10 14.94 19.75
N PRO A 78 4.81 16.06 19.96
CA PRO A 78 4.75 16.80 21.22
C PRO A 78 3.36 17.41 21.49
N LEU A 79 2.56 17.64 20.46
CA LEU A 79 1.22 18.24 20.57
C LEU A 79 0.08 17.23 20.43
N GLU A 80 0.37 15.99 20.03
CA GLU A 80 -0.64 14.94 19.86
C GLU A 80 -0.30 13.80 20.83
N PRO A 81 -0.93 13.73 22.03
CA PRO A 81 -0.62 12.72 23.03
C PRO A 81 -0.74 11.28 22.50
N ASP A 82 -1.67 11.05 21.58
CA ASP A 82 -1.88 9.74 20.92
C ASP A 82 -0.95 9.50 19.72
N GLY A 83 -0.08 10.46 19.42
CA GLY A 83 0.84 10.45 18.29
C GLY A 83 0.16 10.64 16.92
N ILE A 84 0.99 10.85 15.90
CA ILE A 84 0.53 10.94 14.52
C ILE A 84 0.64 9.56 13.87
N LYS A 85 -0.45 9.08 13.28
CA LYS A 85 -0.48 7.77 12.61
C LYS A 85 -0.26 7.93 11.11
N ALA A 86 0.47 7.00 10.52
CA ALA A 86 0.74 7.00 9.08
C ALA A 86 0.85 5.58 8.52
N LEU A 87 0.50 5.40 7.25
CA LEU A 87 0.79 4.17 6.50
C LEU A 87 2.25 4.11 6.12
N VAL A 88 2.91 2.96 6.26
CA VAL A 88 4.29 2.74 5.83
C VAL A 88 4.47 1.32 5.30
N GLN A 89 5.36 1.15 4.33
CA GLN A 89 6.02 -0.11 4.05
C GLN A 89 7.28 -0.21 4.91
N ILE A 90 7.60 -1.42 5.37
CA ILE A 90 8.85 -1.68 6.08
C ILE A 90 9.78 -2.60 5.28
N TRP A 91 11.09 -2.43 5.41
CA TRP A 91 12.09 -3.32 4.80
C TRP A 91 13.39 -3.33 5.60
N PRO A 92 14.12 -4.46 5.67
CA PRO A 92 15.42 -4.51 6.34
C PRO A 92 16.53 -4.00 5.42
N ARG A 93 17.57 -3.43 6.02
CA ARG A 93 18.87 -3.19 5.40
C ARG A 93 19.99 -3.56 6.36
N THR A 94 21.11 -4.03 5.82
CA THR A 94 22.32 -4.30 6.59
C THR A 94 23.14 -3.01 6.73
N HIS A 95 23.57 -2.73 7.94
CA HIS A 95 24.41 -1.58 8.30
C HIS A 95 25.71 -2.06 8.93
N ARG A 96 26.75 -1.23 8.87
CA ARG A 96 28.01 -1.45 9.57
C ARG A 96 28.08 -0.55 10.79
N GLY A 97 28.23 -1.15 11.97
CA GLY A 97 28.41 -0.45 13.23
C GLY A 97 29.79 0.20 13.31
N THR A 98 29.95 1.10 14.29
CA THR A 98 31.23 1.74 14.61
C THR A 98 32.26 0.76 15.17
N ASP A 99 31.78 -0.37 15.69
CA ASP A 99 32.58 -1.53 16.12
C ASP A 99 33.05 -2.41 14.93
N GLY A 100 32.67 -2.04 13.70
CA GLY A 100 33.01 -2.77 12.48
C GLY A 100 32.07 -3.94 12.17
N ASN A 101 31.18 -4.33 13.09
CA ASN A 101 30.25 -5.44 12.93
C ASN A 101 29.04 -5.05 12.09
N SER A 102 28.47 -6.01 11.36
CA SER A 102 27.22 -5.79 10.62
C SER A 102 26.00 -6.05 11.49
N PHE A 103 24.97 -5.22 11.33
CA PHE A 103 23.67 -5.42 11.96
C PHE A 103 22.52 -5.13 10.99
N ALA A 104 21.40 -5.84 11.16
CA ALA A 104 20.18 -5.56 10.41
C ALA A 104 19.39 -4.44 11.09
N ALA A 105 18.93 -3.47 10.30
CA ALA A 105 18.02 -2.45 10.76
C ALA A 105 16.84 -2.31 9.80
N TRP A 106 15.70 -1.93 10.35
CA TRP A 106 14.47 -1.76 9.60
C TRP A 106 14.27 -0.32 9.18
N TRP A 107 13.82 -0.13 7.96
CA TRP A 107 13.49 1.16 7.39
C TRP A 107 12.00 1.24 7.15
N VAL A 108 11.47 2.45 7.19
CA VAL A 108 10.05 2.73 6.92
C VAL A 108 9.92 3.83 5.87
N GLY A 109 8.88 3.76 5.06
CA GLY A 109 8.61 4.75 4.02
C GLY A 109 7.40 4.37 3.17
N SER A 110 7.11 5.18 2.15
CA SER A 110 6.04 4.88 1.19
C SER A 110 6.39 3.67 0.30
N LEU A 111 5.39 2.92 -0.16
CA LEU A 111 5.58 1.80 -1.11
C LEU A 111 6.18 2.31 -2.41
N ASN A 112 5.55 3.35 -2.98
CA ASN A 112 6.01 4.05 -4.17
C ASN A 112 7.05 5.05 -3.73
N ARG A 113 8.28 4.59 -3.57
CA ARG A 113 9.47 5.41 -3.35
C ARG A 113 10.50 5.06 -4.42
N PRO A 114 11.33 6.02 -4.86
CA PRO A 114 12.46 5.68 -5.72
C PRO A 114 13.40 4.73 -4.98
N ARG A 115 13.83 3.68 -5.65
CA ARG A 115 14.72 2.62 -5.13
C ARG A 115 16.14 2.81 -5.63
N GLU A 116 16.32 3.52 -6.75
CA GLU A 116 17.60 3.74 -7.41
C GLU A 116 17.87 5.22 -7.69
N ALA A 117 19.15 5.58 -7.85
CA ALA A 117 19.56 6.97 -8.06
C ALA A 117 18.94 7.61 -9.31
N GLY A 118 18.82 6.84 -10.41
CA GLY A 118 18.19 7.33 -11.64
C GLY A 118 16.70 7.65 -11.45
N GLU A 119 15.99 6.86 -10.65
CA GLU A 119 14.58 7.13 -10.31
C GLU A 119 14.44 8.39 -9.45
N VAL A 120 15.37 8.62 -8.51
CA VAL A 120 15.41 9.86 -7.72
C VAL A 120 15.58 11.08 -8.63
N GLU A 121 16.52 11.01 -9.57
CA GLU A 121 16.77 12.11 -10.52
C GLU A 121 15.55 12.37 -11.40
N GLN A 122 14.89 11.31 -11.89
CA GLN A 122 13.66 11.43 -12.65
C GLN A 122 12.53 12.09 -11.83
N TRP A 123 12.34 11.66 -10.59
CA TRP A 123 11.32 12.24 -9.71
C TRP A 123 11.55 13.72 -9.43
N LEU A 124 12.82 14.11 -9.25
CA LEU A 124 13.21 15.51 -9.12
C LEU A 124 12.88 16.33 -10.38
N LYS A 125 13.17 15.80 -11.57
CA LYS A 125 12.81 16.44 -12.86
C LYS A 125 11.30 16.59 -13.01
N GLU A 126 10.53 15.59 -12.60
CA GLU A 126 9.06 15.57 -12.61
C GLU A 126 8.43 16.39 -11.46
N ARG A 127 9.25 17.00 -10.58
CA ARG A 127 8.80 17.74 -9.38
C ARG A 127 7.88 16.92 -8.48
N ARG A 128 8.10 15.61 -8.42
CA ARG A 128 7.34 14.71 -7.55
C ARG A 128 7.78 14.90 -6.10
N PRO A 129 6.86 14.82 -5.14
CA PRO A 129 7.21 14.86 -3.73
C PRO A 129 8.18 13.72 -3.39
N LEU A 130 9.35 14.06 -2.86
CA LEU A 130 10.24 13.07 -2.28
C LEU A 130 9.74 12.73 -0.87
N SER A 131 9.45 11.46 -0.64
CA SER A 131 9.19 10.95 0.70
C SER A 131 10.52 10.59 1.33
N CYS A 132 10.86 11.22 2.45
CA CYS A 132 12.01 10.81 3.25
C CYS A 132 11.70 9.45 3.88
N SER A 133 12.61 8.49 3.69
CA SER A 133 12.61 7.27 4.50
C SER A 133 13.15 7.60 5.89
N GLU A 134 12.47 7.13 6.93
CA GLU A 134 12.88 7.45 8.29
C GLU A 134 13.87 6.40 8.82
N ARG A 135 14.73 6.87 9.74
CA ARG A 135 15.95 6.26 10.31
C ARG A 135 15.94 4.74 10.41
N PRO A 136 17.13 4.09 10.42
CA PRO A 136 17.23 2.68 10.76
C PRO A 136 16.68 2.42 12.18
N PHE A 137 15.63 1.62 12.27
CA PHE A 137 15.05 1.13 13.52
C PHE A 137 15.66 -0.21 13.91
N ARG A 138 15.87 -0.42 15.21
CA ARG A 138 15.99 -1.77 15.77
C ARG A 138 14.62 -2.45 15.71
N ALA A 139 14.61 -3.77 15.60
CA ALA A 139 13.38 -4.54 15.44
C ALA A 139 12.37 -4.28 16.58
N ASP A 140 12.79 -4.37 17.83
CA ASP A 140 11.90 -4.18 18.98
C ASP A 140 11.34 -2.75 19.04
N HIS A 141 12.19 -1.76 18.76
CA HIS A 141 11.76 -0.37 18.75
C HIS A 141 10.76 -0.08 17.62
N LEU A 142 10.92 -0.70 16.46
CA LEU A 142 9.92 -0.58 15.40
C LEU A 142 8.61 -1.24 15.82
N ARG A 143 8.65 -2.46 16.37
CA ARG A 143 7.47 -3.21 16.83
C ARG A 143 6.63 -2.40 17.83
N GLU A 144 7.25 -1.66 18.73
CA GLU A 144 6.56 -0.77 19.68
C GLU A 144 5.83 0.41 19.02
N LYS A 145 6.33 0.87 17.86
CA LYS A 145 5.74 1.96 17.09
C LYS A 145 4.63 1.51 16.15
N LEU A 146 4.63 0.24 15.75
CA LEU A 146 3.59 -0.31 14.87
C LEU A 146 2.28 -0.40 15.63
N VAL A 147 1.23 0.19 15.06
CA VAL A 147 -0.14 0.04 15.51
C VAL A 147 -0.65 -1.34 15.10
N GLY A 148 -0.32 -1.78 13.88
CA GLY A 148 -0.72 -3.07 13.33
C GLY A 148 -0.39 -3.20 11.84
N ARG A 149 -0.49 -4.42 11.30
CA ARG A 149 -0.29 -4.74 9.88
C ARG A 149 -1.55 -4.48 9.07
N VAL A 150 -1.41 -3.92 7.87
CA VAL A 150 -2.51 -3.79 6.91
C VAL A 150 -2.79 -5.16 6.29
N ILE A 151 -4.01 -5.64 6.43
CA ILE A 151 -4.44 -6.96 5.93
C ILE A 151 -5.47 -6.87 4.80
N GLY A 152 -6.02 -5.69 4.55
CA GLY A 152 -7.10 -5.55 3.59
C GLY A 152 -7.59 -4.12 3.36
N ILE A 153 -8.66 -4.03 2.59
CA ILE A 153 -9.37 -2.80 2.25
C ILE A 153 -10.82 -2.96 2.69
N TYR A 154 -11.35 -1.95 3.36
CA TYR A 154 -12.76 -1.89 3.69
C TYR A 154 -13.54 -1.35 2.49
N GLN A 155 -14.52 -2.12 2.04
CA GLN A 155 -15.48 -1.70 1.03
C GLN A 155 -16.89 -2.05 1.49
N ALA A 156 -17.66 -1.03 1.85
CA ALA A 156 -19.04 -1.20 2.28
C ALA A 156 -19.88 -1.85 1.16
N THR A 157 -20.62 -2.90 1.51
CA THR A 157 -21.59 -3.56 0.61
C THR A 157 -22.93 -2.85 0.53
N ASP A 158 -23.26 -2.00 1.53
CA ASP A 158 -24.48 -1.21 1.51
C ASP A 158 -24.32 -0.01 0.55
N PRO A 159 -25.15 0.12 -0.50
CA PRO A 159 -25.07 1.23 -1.44
C PRO A 159 -25.23 2.62 -0.81
N ALA A 160 -25.96 2.75 0.31
CA ALA A 160 -26.09 4.01 1.04
C ALA A 160 -24.78 4.42 1.74
N ILE A 161 -24.02 3.45 2.25
CA ILE A 161 -22.71 3.66 2.87
C ILE A 161 -21.61 3.78 1.80
N ALA A 162 -21.71 3.02 0.70
CA ALA A 162 -20.81 3.11 -0.44
C ALA A 162 -20.85 4.50 -1.10
N ALA A 163 -22.04 5.12 -1.17
CA ALA A 163 -22.21 6.47 -1.68
C ALA A 163 -21.52 7.54 -0.81
N LEU A 164 -21.39 7.32 0.50
CA LEU A 164 -20.63 8.20 1.39
C LEU A 164 -19.12 8.09 1.16
N ASN A 165 -18.62 6.87 0.89
CA ASN A 165 -17.21 6.66 0.53
C ASN A 165 -16.86 7.27 -0.85
N GLY A 166 -17.82 7.33 -1.78
CA GLY A 166 -17.63 7.94 -3.10
C GLY A 166 -17.76 9.47 -3.14
N ARG A 167 -18.44 10.10 -2.17
CA ARG A 167 -18.68 11.57 -2.15
C ARG A 167 -17.51 12.42 -1.68
N ALA A 168 -16.44 11.81 -1.16
CA ALA A 168 -15.19 12.52 -0.89
C ALA A 168 -14.34 12.77 -2.17
N GLN A 169 -14.86 12.42 -3.36
CA GLN A 169 -14.18 12.52 -4.65
C GLN A 169 -14.69 13.65 -5.56
N SER A 170 -15.42 14.65 -5.03
CA SER A 170 -15.83 15.85 -5.80
C SER A 170 -15.15 17.12 -5.31
#